data_AF-A7S488-F1
#
_entry.id   AF-A7S488-F1
#
_cell.length_a   1.000
_cell.length_b   1.000
_cell.length_c   1.000
_cell.angle_alpha   90.00
_cell.angle_beta   90.00
_cell.angle_gamma   90.00
#
_symmetry.space_group_name_H-M   'P 1'
#
loop_
_entity.id
_entity.type
_entity.pdbx_description
1 polymer ?
#
loop_
_entity_poly.entity_id
_entity_poly.type
_entity_poly.pdbx_seq_one_letter_code
_entity_poly.pdbx_strand_id
1 'polypeptide(L)'
;QCPLCMEPLEIDDVNFYPCTCGYQICRFCWHRIRTDENGLCPACRKAYSEDPAVYTPLSQDEIQSIIRERKHKDTQRKQKLTENRKHLANVRVVQKNLVFVVGLTQRLADPELLKKPEYFGKFGKIHKIVINNSTNYAGPQGPSASAYITFNKEEDACRAILAVSNAYLDGRTLKTSLGTTKYCSYFLRNIPCPKPDCMYLHEFGDEAASFTKEAMQVGKHQEYEQQLLANYAKKM
;
A
#
# COMPACT_ATOMS: atom_id res chain seq x y z
N GLN A 1 -27.05 -9.57 -14.47
CA GLN A 1 -27.20 -8.09 -14.51
C GLN A 1 -28.37 -7.79 -15.42
N CYS A 2 -29.26 -6.87 -15.06
CA CYS A 2 -30.41 -6.53 -15.89
C CYS A 2 -29.93 -5.72 -17.13
N PRO A 3 -30.32 -6.11 -18.35
CA PRO A 3 -29.89 -5.41 -19.57
C PRO A 3 -30.57 -4.04 -19.77
N LEU A 4 -31.61 -3.70 -19.00
CA LEU A 4 -32.36 -2.45 -19.15
C LEU A 4 -31.89 -1.35 -18.20
N CYS A 5 -31.75 -1.65 -16.91
CA CYS A 5 -31.27 -0.68 -15.91
C CYS A 5 -29.77 -0.80 -15.61
N MET A 6 -29.08 -1.82 -16.16
CA MET A 6 -27.67 -2.12 -15.90
C MET A 6 -27.35 -2.44 -14.43
N GLU A 7 -28.34 -2.67 -13.58
CA GLU A 7 -28.15 -3.04 -12.18
C GLU A 7 -27.95 -4.56 -12.01
N PRO A 8 -27.21 -5.00 -10.98
CA PRO A 8 -27.14 -6.42 -10.62
C PRO A 8 -28.54 -6.93 -10.25
N LEU A 9 -28.88 -8.13 -10.72
CA LEU A 9 -30.16 -8.75 -10.37
C LEU A 9 -30.17 -9.11 -8.88
N GLU A 10 -31.26 -8.81 -8.20
CA GLU A 10 -31.49 -9.31 -6.85
C GLU A 10 -31.60 -10.83 -6.87
N ILE A 11 -31.43 -11.47 -5.70
CA ILE A 11 -31.45 -12.93 -5.58
C ILE A 11 -32.76 -13.50 -6.14
N ASP A 12 -33.87 -12.83 -5.86
CA ASP A 12 -35.20 -13.24 -6.30
C ASP A 12 -35.44 -13.03 -7.81
N ASP A 13 -34.59 -12.23 -8.47
CA ASP A 13 -34.65 -11.93 -9.90
C ASP A 13 -33.74 -12.86 -10.75
N VAL A 14 -32.89 -13.68 -10.11
CA VAL A 14 -31.92 -14.57 -10.80
C VAL A 14 -32.61 -15.62 -11.66
N ASN A 15 -33.81 -16.07 -11.28
CA ASN A 15 -34.62 -17.05 -12.03
C ASN A 15 -35.91 -16.43 -12.60
N PHE A 16 -35.96 -15.10 -12.72
CA PHE A 16 -37.14 -14.41 -13.23
C PHE A 16 -37.07 -14.22 -14.75
N TYR A 17 -37.89 -14.98 -15.49
CA TYR A 17 -38.00 -14.90 -16.95
C TYR A 17 -39.44 -14.57 -17.34
N PRO A 18 -39.78 -13.27 -17.42
CA PRO A 18 -41.16 -12.87 -17.67
C PRO A 18 -41.67 -13.20 -19.07
N CYS A 19 -40.77 -13.46 -20.04
CA CYS A 19 -41.14 -13.85 -21.40
C CYS A 19 -40.65 -15.26 -21.74
N THR A 20 -41.45 -16.02 -22.49
CA THR A 20 -41.12 -17.35 -23.02
C THR A 20 -39.92 -17.37 -23.98
N CYS A 21 -39.47 -16.21 -24.47
CA CYS A 21 -38.25 -16.12 -25.26
C CYS A 21 -36.94 -16.23 -24.44
N GLY A 22 -37.03 -16.33 -23.12
CA GLY A 22 -35.86 -16.47 -22.23
C GLY A 22 -35.13 -15.15 -21.95
N TYR A 23 -35.69 -14.00 -22.36
CA TYR A 23 -35.08 -12.70 -22.07
C TYR A 23 -35.26 -12.31 -20.60
N GLN A 24 -34.13 -12.26 -19.87
CA GLN A 24 -34.08 -11.96 -18.44
C GLN A 24 -33.98 -10.46 -18.18
N ILE A 25 -34.85 -9.95 -17.31
CA ILE A 25 -34.85 -8.56 -16.82
C ILE A 25 -35.17 -8.55 -15.33
N CYS A 26 -34.87 -7.47 -14.59
CA CYS A 26 -35.28 -7.37 -13.18
C CYS A 26 -36.79 -7.14 -13.06
N ARG A 27 -37.35 -7.42 -11.88
CA ARG A 27 -38.79 -7.29 -11.63
C ARG A 27 -39.28 -5.85 -11.74
N PHE A 28 -38.46 -4.88 -11.34
CA PHE A 28 -38.76 -3.45 -11.49
C PHE A 28 -38.91 -3.04 -12.96
N CYS A 29 -37.98 -3.46 -13.82
CA CYS A 29 -38.05 -3.16 -15.25
C CYS A 29 -39.26 -3.84 -15.90
N TRP A 30 -39.56 -5.08 -15.54
CA TRP A 30 -40.76 -5.77 -16.03
C TRP A 30 -42.06 -5.06 -15.61
N HIS A 31 -42.15 -4.64 -14.34
CA HIS A 31 -43.30 -3.89 -13.84
C HIS A 31 -43.47 -2.57 -14.62
N ARG A 32 -42.39 -1.79 -14.76
CA ARG A 32 -42.39 -0.54 -15.53
C ARG A 32 -42.83 -0.74 -16.98
N ILE A 33 -42.34 -1.78 -17.65
CA ILE A 33 -42.74 -2.07 -19.04
C ILE A 33 -44.24 -2.37 -19.14
N ARG A 34 -44.81 -3.08 -18.15
CA ARG A 34 -46.23 -3.44 -18.12
C ARG A 34 -47.15 -2.28 -17.76
N THR A 35 -46.72 -1.36 -16.89
CA THR A 35 -47.58 -0.29 -16.38
C THR A 35 -47.41 1.02 -17.15
N ASP A 36 -46.18 1.35 -17.52
CA ASP A 36 -45.80 2.68 -18.00
C ASP A 36 -45.41 2.68 -19.49
N GLU A 37 -45.18 1.51 -20.08
CA GLU A 37 -44.77 1.34 -21.47
C GLU A 37 -45.75 0.44 -22.25
N ASN A 38 -45.31 -0.10 -23.39
CA ASN A 38 -46.15 -0.84 -24.33
C ASN A 38 -46.48 -2.30 -23.90
N GLY A 39 -45.97 -2.77 -22.76
CA GLY A 39 -46.20 -4.14 -22.27
C GLY A 39 -45.54 -5.24 -23.12
N LEU A 40 -44.66 -4.90 -24.07
CA LEU A 40 -44.01 -5.84 -24.97
C LEU A 40 -42.60 -6.20 -24.49
N CYS A 41 -42.21 -7.46 -24.66
CA CYS A 41 -40.85 -7.91 -24.37
C CYS A 41 -39.83 -7.16 -25.26
N PRO A 42 -38.78 -6.54 -24.69
CA PRO A 42 -37.79 -5.80 -25.47
C PRO A 42 -37.03 -6.65 -26.50
N ALA A 43 -36.88 -7.95 -26.25
CA ALA A 43 -36.16 -8.85 -27.15
C ALA A 43 -37.03 -9.37 -28.30
N CYS A 44 -38.21 -9.91 -28.01
CA CYS A 44 -39.03 -10.61 -29.01
C CYS A 44 -40.31 -9.86 -29.41
N ARG A 45 -40.58 -8.70 -28.80
CA ARG A 45 -41.75 -7.83 -29.02
C ARG A 45 -43.11 -8.51 -28.79
N LYS A 46 -43.14 -9.68 -28.17
CA LYS A 46 -44.39 -10.34 -27.74
C LYS A 46 -44.89 -9.68 -26.47
N ALA A 47 -46.21 -9.52 -26.35
CA ALA A 47 -46.85 -9.09 -25.12
C ALA A 47 -46.51 -10.07 -23.98
N TYR A 48 -46.23 -9.53 -22.80
CA TYR A 48 -46.08 -10.35 -21.60
C TYR A 48 -47.43 -11.00 -21.24
N SER A 49 -47.41 -12.28 -20.85
CA SER A 49 -48.58 -12.96 -20.28
C SER A 49 -48.92 -12.39 -18.91
N GLU A 50 -50.19 -12.53 -18.47
CA GLU A 50 -50.63 -12.03 -17.16
C GLU A 50 -49.80 -12.64 -16.02
N ASP A 51 -49.52 -13.94 -16.13
CA ASP A 51 -48.57 -14.67 -15.30
C ASP A 51 -47.18 -14.76 -15.98
N PRO A 52 -46.09 -14.48 -15.27
CA PRO A 52 -44.73 -14.66 -15.80
C PRO A 52 -44.52 -16.09 -16.29
N ALA A 53 -43.99 -16.23 -17.51
CA ALA A 53 -43.83 -17.52 -18.19
C ALA A 53 -43.07 -18.58 -17.37
N VAL A 54 -42.09 -18.14 -16.57
CA VAL A 54 -41.40 -18.97 -15.59
C VAL A 54 -41.14 -18.11 -14.35
N TYR A 55 -41.87 -18.41 -13.26
CA TYR A 55 -41.56 -17.93 -11.93
C TYR A 55 -41.32 -19.13 -11.03
N THR A 56 -40.07 -19.56 -10.97
CA THR A 56 -39.62 -20.55 -10.01
C THR A 56 -38.84 -19.79 -8.94
N PRO A 57 -39.46 -19.45 -7.79
CA PRO A 57 -38.71 -18.86 -6.69
C PRO A 57 -37.59 -19.81 -6.31
N LEU A 58 -36.40 -19.27 -6.03
CA LEU A 58 -35.30 -20.06 -5.53
C LEU A 58 -35.76 -20.76 -4.24
N SER A 59 -35.48 -22.05 -4.14
CA SER A 59 -35.69 -22.79 -2.90
C SER A 59 -34.87 -22.16 -1.78
N GLN A 60 -35.30 -22.38 -0.53
CA GLN A 60 -34.54 -21.91 0.64
C GLN A 60 -33.09 -22.44 0.61
N ASP A 61 -32.87 -23.65 0.09
CA ASP A 61 -31.55 -24.24 -0.06
C ASP A 61 -30.69 -23.53 -1.12
N GLU A 62 -31.26 -23.12 -2.24
CA GLU A 62 -30.57 -22.35 -3.28
C GLU A 62 -30.20 -20.95 -2.79
N ILE A 63 -31.11 -20.26 -2.09
CA ILE A 63 -30.84 -18.95 -1.48
C ILE A 63 -29.70 -19.05 -0.46
N GLN A 64 -29.75 -20.05 0.44
CA GLN A 64 -28.69 -20.28 1.41
C GLN A 64 -27.36 -20.61 0.74
N SER A 65 -27.37 -21.37 -0.35
CA SER A 65 -26.16 -21.71 -1.12
C SER A 65 -25.53 -20.47 -1.74
N ILE A 66 -26.32 -19.58 -2.34
CA ILE A 66 -25.85 -18.31 -2.91
C ILE A 66 -25.25 -17.40 -1.82
N ILE A 67 -25.88 -17.31 -0.65
CA ILE A 67 -25.37 -16.51 0.48
C ILE A 67 -24.05 -17.11 1.01
N ARG A 68 -23.96 -18.44 1.15
CA ARG A 68 -22.72 -19.13 1.56
C ARG A 68 -21.62 -18.91 0.53
N GLU A 69 -21.92 -19.00 -0.76
CA GLU A 69 -20.94 -18.80 -1.82
C GLU A 69 -20.41 -17.36 -1.86
N ARG A 70 -21.28 -16.36 -1.70
CA ARG A 70 -20.87 -14.94 -1.56
C ARG A 70 -19.97 -14.74 -0.35
N LYS A 71 -20.36 -15.25 0.83
CA LYS A 71 -19.52 -15.19 2.05
C LYS A 71 -18.18 -15.90 1.87
N HIS A 72 -18.17 -17.03 1.17
CA HIS A 72 -16.95 -17.80 0.90
C HIS A 72 -16.01 -17.05 -0.06
N LYS A 73 -16.54 -16.45 -1.14
CA LYS A 73 -15.75 -15.60 -2.06
C LYS A 73 -15.16 -14.38 -1.34
N ASP A 74 -15.92 -13.72 -0.48
CA ASP A 74 -15.42 -12.59 0.32
C ASP A 74 -14.33 -13.01 1.31
N THR A 75 -14.51 -14.17 1.96
CA THR A 75 -13.53 -14.73 2.89
C THR A 75 -12.23 -15.10 2.16
N GLN A 76 -12.32 -15.75 0.99
CA GLN A 76 -11.16 -16.06 0.15
C GLN A 76 -10.45 -14.80 -0.33
N ARG A 77 -11.19 -13.75 -0.74
CA ARG A 77 -10.59 -12.47 -1.16
C ARG A 77 -9.81 -11.82 -0.02
N LYS A 78 -10.37 -11.83 1.20
CA LYS A 78 -9.68 -11.32 2.41
C LYS A 78 -8.46 -12.16 2.78
N GLN A 79 -8.54 -13.49 2.65
CA GLN A 79 -7.41 -14.39 2.89
C GLN A 79 -6.25 -14.13 1.92
N LYS A 80 -6.52 -14.04 0.61
CA LYS A 80 -5.50 -13.70 -0.40
C LYS A 80 -4.80 -12.36 -0.13
N LEU A 81 -5.57 -11.33 0.23
CA LEU A 81 -5.01 -10.03 0.62
C LEU A 81 -4.09 -10.12 1.84
N THR A 82 -4.46 -10.95 2.82
CA THR A 82 -3.67 -11.17 4.03
C THR A 82 -2.40 -11.95 3.73
N GLU A 83 -2.47 -12.99 2.90
CA GLU A 83 -1.32 -13.77 2.44
C GLU A 83 -0.31 -12.92 1.67
N ASN A 84 -0.79 -12.11 0.72
CA ASN A 84 0.07 -11.18 -0.03
C ASN A 84 0.82 -10.23 0.91
N ARG A 85 0.19 -9.77 2.00
CA ARG A 85 0.85 -8.93 3.00
C ARG A 85 1.82 -9.69 3.90
N LYS A 86 1.62 -10.98 4.19
CA LYS A 86 2.55 -11.77 5.01
C LYS A 86 3.95 -11.81 4.40
N HIS A 87 4.06 -11.89 3.07
CA HIS A 87 5.35 -11.87 2.37
C HIS A 87 6.16 -10.58 2.65
N LEU A 88 5.50 -9.47 2.95
CA LEU A 88 6.14 -8.18 3.23
C LEU A 88 6.84 -8.11 4.59
N ALA A 89 6.61 -9.05 5.50
CA ALA A 89 7.20 -9.02 6.84
C ALA A 89 8.74 -9.03 6.82
N ASN A 90 9.33 -9.70 5.82
CA ASN A 90 10.77 -9.81 5.64
C ASN A 90 11.35 -8.81 4.63
N VAL A 91 10.50 -7.99 4.03
CA VAL A 91 10.92 -6.96 3.06
C VAL A 91 11.42 -5.73 3.81
N ARG A 92 12.48 -5.13 3.27
CA ARG A 92 13.00 -3.82 3.63
C ARG A 92 12.81 -2.90 2.44
N VAL A 93 12.32 -1.69 2.67
CA VAL A 93 12.09 -0.71 1.61
C VAL A 93 13.04 0.46 1.82
N VAL A 94 13.86 0.77 0.83
CA VAL A 94 14.73 1.96 0.81
C VAL A 94 13.84 3.20 0.65
N GLN A 95 14.03 4.20 1.51
CA GLN A 95 13.25 5.43 1.52
C GLN A 95 14.09 6.58 0.97
N LYS A 96 13.66 7.17 -0.15
CA LYS A 96 14.42 8.20 -0.90
C LYS A 96 14.63 9.50 -0.11
N ASN A 97 13.75 9.81 0.82
CA ASN A 97 13.82 11.00 1.68
C ASN A 97 14.38 10.71 3.10
N LEU A 98 14.86 9.50 3.35
CA LEU A 98 15.36 9.09 4.66
C LEU A 98 16.88 8.93 4.59
N VAL A 99 17.59 9.70 5.41
CA VAL A 99 19.05 9.59 5.56
C VAL A 99 19.37 8.78 6.81
N PHE A 100 20.17 7.74 6.66
CA PHE A 100 20.77 6.99 7.75
C PHE A 100 22.21 7.45 7.95
N VAL A 101 22.52 7.91 9.17
CA VAL A 101 23.83 8.44 9.55
C VAL A 101 24.45 7.52 10.59
N VAL A 102 25.71 7.15 10.39
CA VAL A 102 26.51 6.34 11.32
C VAL A 102 27.81 7.08 11.64
N GLY A 103 28.35 6.87 12.85
CA GLY A 103 29.59 7.50 13.29
C GLY A 103 29.39 8.73 14.16
N LEU A 104 28.15 9.01 14.61
CA LEU A 104 27.88 10.14 15.50
C LEU A 104 28.52 9.91 16.88
N THR A 105 29.17 10.93 17.41
CA THR A 105 29.58 10.94 18.82
C THR A 105 28.35 11.09 19.71
N GLN A 106 28.43 10.65 20.97
CA GLN A 106 27.30 10.74 21.89
C GLN A 106 26.82 12.18 22.11
N ARG A 107 27.73 13.15 21.98
CA ARG A 107 27.43 14.59 22.03
C ARG A 107 26.61 15.06 20.82
N LEU A 108 26.89 14.51 19.64
CA LEU A 108 26.18 14.84 18.40
C LEU A 108 24.87 14.05 18.22
N ALA A 109 24.65 13.04 19.06
CA ALA A 109 23.44 12.23 19.08
C ALA A 109 22.27 12.97 19.77
N ASP A 110 21.97 14.18 19.30
CA ASP A 110 20.86 15.03 19.75
C ASP A 110 20.02 15.52 18.54
N PRO A 111 18.70 15.28 18.51
CA PRO A 111 17.85 15.72 17.40
C PRO A 111 17.87 17.23 17.18
N GLU A 112 17.90 18.03 18.25
CA GLU A 112 17.83 19.49 18.12
C GLU A 112 19.14 20.06 17.59
N LEU A 113 20.28 19.48 17.97
CA LEU A 113 21.57 19.80 17.38
C LEU A 113 21.63 19.44 15.89
N LEU A 114 21.23 18.22 15.51
CA LEU A 114 21.27 17.77 14.12
C LEU A 114 20.36 18.58 13.19
N LYS A 115 19.26 19.14 13.72
CA LYS A 115 18.37 20.04 12.98
C LYS A 115 18.98 21.41 12.66
N LYS A 116 20.02 21.84 13.38
CA LYS A 116 20.55 23.19 13.18
C LYS A 116 21.20 23.35 11.79
N PRO A 117 21.25 24.57 11.25
CA PRO A 117 21.86 24.84 9.94
C PRO A 117 23.33 24.40 9.84
N GLU A 118 24.06 24.38 10.96
CA GLU A 118 25.48 23.95 10.97
C GLU A 118 25.63 22.46 10.63
N TYR A 119 24.58 21.66 10.84
CA TYR A 119 24.55 20.21 10.63
C TYR A 119 23.67 19.83 9.43
N PHE A 120 22.53 19.18 9.65
CA PHE A 120 21.67 18.69 8.55
C PHE A 120 20.60 19.72 8.13
N GLY A 121 20.33 20.73 8.96
CA GLY A 121 19.32 21.75 8.67
C GLY A 121 19.60 22.57 7.41
N LYS A 122 20.87 22.71 7.01
CA LYS A 122 21.25 23.44 5.77
C LYS A 122 20.79 22.76 4.48
N PHE A 123 20.53 21.45 4.50
CA PHE A 123 20.17 20.74 3.27
C PHE A 123 18.70 20.90 2.90
N GLY A 124 17.85 21.16 3.89
CA GLY A 124 16.42 21.31 3.69
C GLY A 124 15.60 21.16 4.96
N LYS A 125 14.27 21.23 4.81
CA LYS A 125 13.34 21.11 5.94
C LYS A 125 13.27 19.66 6.40
N ILE A 126 13.66 19.43 7.65
CA ILE A 126 13.63 18.11 8.29
C ILE A 126 12.23 17.87 8.86
N HIS A 127 11.63 16.73 8.49
CA HIS A 127 10.35 16.27 9.01
C HIS A 127 10.51 15.64 10.40
N LYS A 128 11.47 14.73 10.55
CA LYS A 128 11.67 13.94 11.77
C LYS A 128 13.12 13.50 11.90
N ILE A 129 13.63 13.45 13.14
CA ILE A 129 14.92 12.85 13.47
C ILE A 129 14.69 11.80 14.55
N VAL A 130 15.25 10.61 14.35
CA VAL A 130 15.20 9.51 15.32
C VAL A 130 16.63 9.05 15.55
N ILE A 131 17.04 9.07 16.81
CA ILE A 131 18.40 8.69 17.19
C ILE A 131 18.38 7.29 17.78
N ASN A 132 19.36 6.50 17.36
CA ASN A 132 19.62 5.19 17.89
C ASN A 132 21.02 5.18 18.51
N ASN A 133 21.05 5.21 19.84
CA ASN A 133 22.27 5.16 20.64
C ASN A 133 22.87 3.74 20.75
N SER A 134 22.23 2.73 20.16
CA SER A 134 22.82 1.38 20.12
C SER A 134 24.14 1.39 19.35
N THR A 135 25.17 0.88 19.99
CA THR A 135 26.53 0.79 19.44
C THR A 135 26.71 -0.43 18.53
N ASN A 136 25.62 -1.02 18.04
CA ASN A 136 25.63 -2.17 17.12
C ASN A 136 26.37 -1.86 15.80
N TYR A 137 26.55 -0.56 15.50
CA TYR A 137 27.32 -0.06 14.36
C TYR A 137 28.68 0.51 14.81
N ALA A 138 29.29 -0.06 15.85
CA ALA A 138 30.65 0.29 16.26
C ALA A 138 31.61 -0.05 15.11
N GLY A 139 32.14 0.98 14.47
CA GLY A 139 33.23 0.84 13.51
C GLY A 139 34.57 0.66 14.21
N PRO A 140 35.69 0.65 13.45
CA PRO A 140 37.04 0.58 14.02
C PRO A 140 37.37 1.75 14.97
N GLN A 141 36.58 2.83 14.96
CA GLN A 141 36.71 4.00 15.83
C GLN A 141 35.90 3.89 17.15
N GLY A 142 35.40 2.69 17.45
CA GLY A 142 34.67 2.39 18.67
C GLY A 142 33.15 2.67 18.61
N PRO A 143 32.46 2.60 19.76
CA PRO A 143 31.01 2.75 19.84
C PRO A 143 30.56 4.12 19.31
N SER A 144 29.56 4.12 18.42
CA SER A 144 28.97 5.33 17.86
C SER A 144 27.45 5.23 17.83
N ALA A 145 26.79 6.38 17.93
CA ALA A 145 25.35 6.47 17.72
C ALA A 145 25.04 6.56 16.22
N SER A 146 23.80 6.27 15.89
CA SER A 146 23.25 6.42 14.54
C SER A 146 21.99 7.27 14.57
N ALA A 147 21.65 7.90 13.44
CA ALA A 147 20.45 8.70 13.30
C ALA A 147 19.73 8.41 11.99
N TYR A 148 18.40 8.46 12.04
CA TYR A 148 17.52 8.46 10.89
C TYR A 148 16.92 9.86 10.75
N ILE A 149 17.23 10.54 9.67
CA ILE A 149 16.79 11.91 9.39
C ILE A 149 15.86 11.87 8.19
N THR A 150 14.59 12.15 8.40
CA THR A 150 13.57 12.22 7.35
C THR A 150 13.44 13.65 6.87
N PHE A 151 13.71 13.91 5.60
CA PHE A 151 13.47 15.20 4.97
C PHE A 151 12.07 15.27 4.37
N ASN A 152 11.55 16.50 4.22
CA ASN A 152 10.29 16.73 3.51
C ASN A 152 10.41 16.43 2.01
N LYS A 153 11.62 16.57 1.45
CA LYS A 153 11.92 16.40 0.03
C LYS A 153 13.02 15.38 -0.16
N GLU A 154 12.91 14.54 -1.18
CA GLU A 154 13.93 13.52 -1.47
C GLU A 154 15.23 14.12 -2.02
N GLU A 155 15.15 15.26 -2.71
CA GLU A 155 16.30 15.98 -3.22
C GLU A 155 17.19 16.50 -2.09
N ASP A 156 16.58 16.96 -0.98
CA ASP A 156 17.28 17.46 0.21
C ASP A 156 18.05 16.31 0.89
N ALA A 157 17.45 15.13 0.97
CA ALA A 157 18.09 13.93 1.50
C ALA A 157 19.28 13.49 0.64
N CYS A 158 19.13 13.48 -0.68
CA CYS A 158 20.21 13.15 -1.61
C CYS A 158 21.39 14.13 -1.48
N ARG A 159 21.12 15.44 -1.40
CA ARG A 159 22.15 16.45 -1.15
C ARG A 159 22.89 16.22 0.17
N ALA A 160 22.14 15.92 1.23
CA ALA A 160 22.72 15.64 2.54
C ALA A 160 23.65 14.41 2.49
N ILE A 161 23.22 13.33 1.84
CA ILE A 161 24.03 12.11 1.70
C ILE A 161 25.32 12.40 0.92
N LEU A 162 25.21 13.04 -0.24
CA LEU A 162 26.37 13.33 -1.09
C LEU A 162 27.37 14.27 -0.41
N ALA A 163 26.90 15.28 0.33
CA ALA A 163 27.76 16.27 0.98
C ALA A 163 28.37 15.78 2.31
N VAL A 164 27.70 14.89 3.04
CA VAL A 164 28.13 14.44 4.37
C VAL A 164 28.86 13.09 4.32
N SER A 165 28.71 12.32 3.23
CA SER A 165 29.40 11.04 3.09
C SER A 165 30.91 11.24 3.18
N ASN A 166 31.53 10.60 4.18
CA ASN A 166 32.95 10.70 4.53
C ASN A 166 33.39 12.06 5.12
N ALA A 167 32.46 12.90 5.56
CA ALA A 167 32.80 14.11 6.30
C ALA A 167 33.47 13.77 7.65
N TYR A 168 34.53 14.49 8.00
CA TYR A 168 35.21 14.34 9.27
C TYR A 168 34.64 15.32 10.29
N LEU A 169 34.08 14.81 11.39
CA LEU A 169 33.41 15.59 12.41
C LEU A 169 33.68 14.98 13.79
N ASP A 170 34.13 15.82 14.73
CA ASP A 170 34.36 15.43 16.14
C ASP A 170 35.28 14.20 16.29
N GLY A 171 36.35 14.16 15.50
CA GLY A 171 37.33 13.07 15.51
C GLY A 171 36.88 11.81 14.78
N ARG A 172 35.71 11.81 14.12
CA ARG A 172 35.12 10.64 13.45
C ARG A 172 34.72 10.93 12.02
N THR A 173 34.79 9.90 11.19
CA THR A 173 34.28 9.96 9.82
C THR A 173 32.81 9.54 9.83
N LEU A 174 31.94 10.44 9.40
CA LEU A 174 30.52 10.13 9.22
C LEU A 174 30.31 9.31 7.95
N LYS A 175 29.45 8.32 8.05
CA LYS A 175 28.91 7.59 6.90
C LYS A 175 27.43 7.87 6.79
N THR A 176 27.00 8.23 5.60
CA THR A 176 25.60 8.49 5.29
C THR A 176 25.15 7.60 4.16
N SER A 177 23.95 7.05 4.30
CA SER A 177 23.28 6.28 3.25
C SER A 177 21.78 6.58 3.25
N LEU A 178 21.06 6.06 2.27
CA LEU A 178 19.61 5.99 2.33
C LEU A 178 19.20 5.02 3.45
N GLY A 179 18.18 5.42 4.20
CA GLY A 179 17.58 4.61 5.22
C GLY A 179 16.63 3.57 4.63
N THR A 180 16.53 2.44 5.31
CA THR A 180 15.50 1.43 5.02
C THR A 180 14.47 1.41 6.13
N THR A 181 13.23 1.09 5.77
CA THR A 181 12.15 0.87 6.71
C THR A 181 11.52 -0.52 6.53
N LYS A 182 10.71 -0.90 7.51
CA LYS A 182 9.88 -2.10 7.48
C LYS A 182 8.42 -1.71 7.28
N TYR A 183 7.62 -2.67 6.88
CA TYR A 183 6.17 -2.54 6.94
C TYR A 183 5.69 -2.57 8.39
N CYS A 184 4.68 -1.74 8.70
CA CYS A 184 4.07 -1.71 10.02
C CYS A 184 3.36 -3.03 10.32
N SER A 185 3.54 -3.59 11.51
CA SER A 185 2.86 -4.83 11.91
C SER A 185 1.33 -4.72 11.87
N TYR A 186 0.77 -3.53 12.16
CA TYR A 186 -0.67 -3.26 12.03
C TYR A 186 -1.11 -3.24 10.57
N PHE A 187 -0.34 -2.62 9.68
CA PHE A 187 -0.58 -2.64 8.24
C PHE A 187 -0.57 -4.07 7.67
N LEU A 188 0.42 -4.87 8.08
CA LEU A 188 0.54 -6.28 7.68
C LEU A 188 -0.67 -7.13 8.12
N ARG A 189 -1.28 -6.79 9.27
CA ARG A 189 -2.49 -7.42 9.80
C ARG A 189 -3.80 -6.82 9.26
N ASN A 190 -3.72 -5.80 8.41
CA ASN A 190 -4.86 -5.05 7.92
C ASN A 190 -5.70 -4.40 9.04
N ILE A 191 -5.04 -3.85 10.05
CA ILE A 191 -5.65 -3.14 11.18
C ILE A 191 -5.12 -1.69 11.20
N PRO A 192 -5.94 -0.68 11.54
CA PRO A 192 -5.46 0.68 11.72
C PRO A 192 -4.34 0.76 12.75
N CYS A 193 -3.27 1.50 12.43
CA CYS A 193 -2.19 1.71 13.38
C CYS A 193 -2.61 2.76 14.41
N PRO A 194 -2.49 2.49 15.73
CA PRO A 194 -2.82 3.48 16.76
C PRO A 194 -1.76 4.59 16.89
N LYS A 195 -0.62 4.47 16.20
CA LYS A 195 0.47 5.46 16.24
C LYS A 195 0.32 6.44 15.07
N PRO A 196 -0.02 7.72 15.32
CA PRO A 196 -0.18 8.72 14.25
C PRO A 196 1.13 8.95 13.48
N ASP A 197 2.27 9.01 14.18
CA ASP A 197 3.60 9.20 13.57
C ASP A 197 4.42 7.91 13.50
N CYS A 198 3.77 6.81 13.10
CA CYS A 198 4.43 5.52 12.99
C CYS A 198 5.54 5.55 11.93
N MET A 199 6.74 5.09 12.29
CA MET A 199 7.93 5.14 11.43
C MET A 199 7.97 4.05 10.34
N TYR A 200 6.99 3.15 10.34
CA TYR A 200 6.91 2.03 9.42
C TYR A 200 5.86 2.29 8.34
N LEU A 201 5.99 1.60 7.21
CA LEU A 201 5.10 1.80 6.08
C LEU A 201 3.68 1.31 6.35
N HIS A 202 2.70 2.13 5.96
CA HIS A 202 1.26 1.82 5.95
C HIS A 202 0.69 1.73 4.53
N GLU A 203 1.58 1.69 3.53
CA GLU A 203 1.29 1.55 2.13
C GLU A 203 2.35 0.67 1.48
N PHE A 204 2.05 0.14 0.29
CA PHE A 204 3.00 -0.67 -0.47
C PHE A 204 4.15 0.23 -0.95
N GLY A 205 5.37 -0.13 -0.59
CA GLY A 205 6.56 0.57 -1.05
C GLY A 205 6.85 0.31 -2.52
N ASP A 206 7.68 1.17 -3.11
CA ASP A 206 8.18 1.00 -4.48
C ASP A 206 8.89 -0.35 -4.62
N GLU A 207 8.47 -1.15 -5.61
CA GLU A 207 9.02 -2.47 -5.88
C GLU A 207 10.52 -2.39 -6.21
N ALA A 208 10.95 -1.35 -6.94
CA ALA A 208 12.36 -1.16 -7.28
C ALA A 208 13.23 -0.83 -6.06
N ALA A 209 12.63 -0.28 -5.01
CA ALA A 209 13.28 0.05 -3.74
C ALA A 209 13.05 -1.02 -2.65
N SER A 210 12.40 -2.14 -2.98
CA SER A 210 12.02 -3.19 -2.04
C SER A 210 12.93 -4.41 -2.17
N PHE A 211 13.52 -4.82 -1.04
CA PHE A 211 14.52 -5.89 -1.00
C PHE A 211 14.16 -6.91 0.08
N THR A 212 14.31 -8.20 -0.25
CA THR A 212 14.23 -9.27 0.74
C THR A 212 15.47 -9.27 1.65
N LYS A 213 15.42 -10.02 2.75
CA LYS A 213 16.57 -10.15 3.66
C LYS A 213 17.82 -10.66 2.94
N GLU A 214 17.65 -11.57 1.99
CA GLU A 214 18.71 -12.17 1.19
C GLU A 214 19.30 -11.13 0.21
N ALA A 215 18.44 -10.38 -0.48
CA ALA A 215 18.87 -9.28 -1.35
C ALA A 215 19.62 -8.18 -0.60
N MET A 216 19.21 -7.89 0.65
CA MET A 216 19.92 -6.97 1.53
C MET A 216 21.33 -7.47 1.86
N GLN A 217 21.49 -8.76 2.15
CA GLN A 217 22.79 -9.36 2.51
C GLN A 217 23.80 -9.31 1.37
N VAL A 218 23.34 -9.49 0.13
CA VAL A 218 24.21 -9.42 -1.07
C VAL A 218 24.38 -7.99 -1.60
N GLY A 219 23.89 -6.96 -0.90
CA GLY A 219 24.16 -5.56 -1.24
C GLY A 219 23.27 -4.93 -2.32
N LYS A 220 22.17 -5.58 -2.75
CA LYS A 220 21.28 -5.05 -3.81
C LYS A 220 20.73 -3.65 -3.51
N HIS A 221 20.42 -3.38 -2.25
CA HIS A 221 19.96 -2.07 -1.80
C HIS A 221 21.03 -0.97 -1.95
N GLN A 222 22.32 -1.32 -1.79
CA GLN A 222 23.43 -0.38 -1.98
C GLN A 222 23.64 -0.09 -3.45
N GLU A 223 23.52 -1.10 -4.33
CA GLU A 223 23.54 -0.90 -5.78
C GLU A 223 22.44 0.06 -6.24
N TYR A 224 21.21 -0.17 -5.76
CA TYR A 224 20.07 0.70 -6.04
C TYR A 224 20.31 2.14 -5.54
N GLU A 225 20.80 2.29 -4.31
CA GLU A 225 21.16 3.59 -3.75
C GLU A 225 22.21 4.32 -4.60
N GLN A 226 23.29 3.64 -4.99
CA GLN A 226 24.34 4.23 -5.81
C GLN A 226 23.80 4.71 -7.16
N GLN A 227 22.94 3.92 -7.81
CA GLN A 227 22.30 4.33 -9.06
C GLN A 227 21.40 5.55 -8.86
N LEU A 228 20.61 5.58 -7.77
CA LEU A 228 19.75 6.70 -7.46
C LEU A 228 20.54 7.99 -7.23
N LEU A 229 21.58 7.92 -6.39
CA LEU A 229 22.45 9.06 -6.08
C LEU A 229 23.23 9.54 -7.31
N ALA A 230 23.71 8.62 -8.16
CA ALA A 230 24.38 8.99 -9.42
C ALA A 230 23.44 9.69 -10.41
N ASN A 231 22.18 9.24 -10.49
CA ASN A 231 21.16 9.88 -11.32
C ASN A 231 20.82 11.27 -10.79
N TYR A 232 20.77 11.45 -9.47
CA TYR A 232 20.58 12.75 -8.84
C TYR A 232 21.75 13.69 -9.11
N ALA A 233 23.00 13.23 -8.91
CA ALA A 233 24.20 14.03 -9.14
C ALA A 233 24.31 14.53 -10.59
N LYS A 234 23.83 13.75 -11.58
CA LYS A 234 23.79 14.17 -12.99
C LYS A 234 22.75 15.26 -13.30
N LYS A 235 21.75 15.44 -12.43
CA LYS A 235 20.67 16.43 -12.61
C LYS A 235 20.94 17.76 -11.90
N MET A 236 22.03 17.84 -11.12
CA MET A 236 22.47 19.06 -10.43
C MET A 236 23.45 19.84 -11.29
#